data_AF-A0AAU2P6X7-F1
#
_entry.id   AF-A0AAU2P6X7-F1
#
_cell.length_a   1.000
_cell.length_b   1.000
_cell.length_c   1.000
_cell.angle_alpha   90.00
_cell.angle_beta   90.00
_cell.angle_gamma   90.00
#
_symmetry.space_group_name_H-M   'P 1'
#
loop_
_entity.id
_entity.type
_entity.pdbx_description
1 polymer ?
#
loop_
_entity_poly.entity_id
_entity_poly.type
_entity_poly.pdbx_seq_one_letter_code
_entity_poly.pdbx_strand_id
1 'polypeptide(L)'
;MGTKTMLEVYLALNHTVELPGPAEVAEYAHHCRAAGLDTPLQGSEDFFRALWLLNQARTGPGATPALPMFLELVAEDLGFRVGPRGSPSLAAAGSGGMPELRVVQLRLEEDGAPSPAPRYRISGACYAYRDGVLKQLSTRDPTEPFARDELVDRGSEVVSEWGEVAPTRRGVTMRFEFLLPWSLLDHAPDLWRVSEYVLGHRFPVVIRSLDRYQNPWMHEPWLERWQHITCAAQPGGASAADDIGWLALADGRAAAPGASSCRWPPLRFRTAEEVSAWLRKHPPLACLGLAFGYDNHDPAAAQAVKQAIVHGVPALLWRRDGGDPSELDSSLRDPSPSFLEHLPVTVHQLRNAAADAPEHDVRRHVSLLWDDPYCVARAQDKSFPGMSSYRPPE
;
A
#
# COMPACT_ATOMS: atom_id res chain seq x y z
N MET A 1 -15.24 0.01 49.96
CA MET A 1 -14.15 -0.82 50.52
C MET A 1 -13.71 -1.78 49.43
N GLY A 2 -12.57 -1.71 48.76
CA GLY A 2 -11.48 -0.75 48.73
C GLY A 2 -10.46 -1.26 47.70
N THR A 3 -10.45 -0.69 46.49
CA THR A 3 -9.44 -0.91 45.42
C THR A 3 -8.03 -0.48 45.83
N LYS A 4 -7.90 0.15 47.00
CA LYS A 4 -6.64 0.64 47.58
C LYS A 4 -5.76 -0.49 48.14
N THR A 5 -6.34 -1.61 48.57
CA THR A 5 -5.59 -2.71 49.21
C THR A 5 -4.79 -3.55 48.21
N MET A 6 -5.21 -3.61 46.94
CA MET A 6 -4.51 -4.40 45.92
C MET A 6 -3.31 -3.65 45.34
N LEU A 7 -3.38 -2.31 45.28
CA LEU A 7 -2.30 -1.44 44.81
C LEU A 7 -1.12 -1.37 45.82
N GLU A 8 -1.43 -1.39 47.12
CA GLU A 8 -0.40 -1.38 48.18
C GLU A 8 0.31 -2.74 48.31
N VAL A 9 -0.36 -3.85 48.01
CA VAL A 9 0.27 -5.19 47.90
C VAL A 9 1.18 -5.27 46.67
N TYR A 10 0.81 -4.60 45.57
CA TYR A 10 1.57 -4.64 44.32
C TYR A 10 2.81 -3.73 44.33
N LEU A 11 2.75 -2.58 45.00
CA LEU A 11 3.92 -1.70 45.19
C LEU A 11 4.94 -2.29 46.19
N ALA A 12 4.52 -3.20 47.07
CA ALA A 12 5.40 -3.88 48.03
C ALA A 12 6.22 -5.03 47.41
N LEU A 13 5.84 -5.54 46.23
CA LEU A 13 6.50 -6.67 45.56
C LEU A 13 7.57 -6.26 44.54
N ASN A 14 7.96 -4.98 44.52
CA ASN A 14 8.93 -4.48 43.58
C ASN A 14 10.37 -4.63 44.09
N HIS A 15 10.82 -5.88 44.20
CA HIS A 15 12.23 -6.23 44.03
C HIS A 15 12.29 -7.61 43.36
N THR A 16 12.82 -7.63 42.12
CA THR A 16 13.08 -8.82 41.29
C THR A 16 11.86 -9.72 41.07
N VAL A 17 10.96 -9.32 40.18
CA VAL A 17 9.90 -10.22 39.68
C VAL A 17 10.41 -10.89 38.41
N GLU A 18 10.69 -12.19 38.51
CA GLU A 18 10.70 -13.06 37.33
C GLU A 18 9.29 -13.06 36.75
N LEU A 19 9.17 -12.72 35.46
CA LEU A 19 7.88 -12.68 34.77
C LEU A 19 7.30 -14.09 34.68
N PRO A 20 5.96 -14.22 34.75
CA PRO A 20 5.33 -15.53 34.75
C PRO A 20 5.64 -16.27 33.46
N GLY A 21 6.02 -17.53 33.61
CA GLY A 21 6.32 -18.42 32.50
C GLY A 21 5.08 -18.77 31.68
N PRO A 22 5.25 -19.30 30.46
CA PRO A 22 4.13 -19.70 29.58
C PRO A 22 3.11 -20.63 30.26
N ALA A 23 3.55 -21.46 31.21
CA ALA A 23 2.68 -22.35 31.98
C ALA A 23 1.73 -21.60 32.93
N GLU A 24 2.20 -20.54 33.57
CA GLU A 24 1.42 -19.76 34.54
C GLU A 24 0.39 -18.87 33.83
N VAL A 25 0.72 -18.39 32.61
CA VAL A 25 -0.24 -17.71 31.73
C VAL A 25 -1.33 -18.68 31.25
N ALA A 26 -0.96 -19.92 30.90
CA ALA A 26 -1.91 -20.95 30.49
C ALA A 26 -2.84 -21.38 31.65
N GLU A 27 -2.30 -21.47 32.87
CA GLU A 27 -3.04 -21.79 34.09
C GLU A 27 -4.03 -20.67 34.46
N TYR A 28 -3.62 -19.40 34.34
CA TYR A 28 -4.52 -18.26 34.54
C TYR A 28 -5.67 -18.25 33.52
N ALA A 29 -5.38 -18.48 32.24
CA ALA A 29 -6.40 -18.60 31.20
C ALA A 29 -7.33 -19.81 31.42
N HIS A 30 -6.81 -20.90 32.00
CA HIS A 30 -7.63 -22.05 32.39
C HIS A 30 -8.56 -21.70 33.56
N HIS A 31 -8.08 -20.98 34.57
CA HIS A 31 -8.90 -20.54 35.71
C HIS A 31 -10.01 -19.56 35.32
N CYS A 32 -9.75 -18.59 34.44
CA CYS A 32 -10.81 -17.70 33.94
C CYS A 32 -11.93 -18.47 33.23
N ARG A 33 -11.57 -19.49 32.43
CA ARG A 33 -12.53 -20.38 31.76
C ARG A 33 -13.33 -21.24 32.74
N ALA A 34 -12.66 -21.83 33.74
CA ALA A 34 -13.33 -22.62 34.77
C ALA A 34 -14.31 -21.79 35.62
N ALA A 35 -14.06 -20.48 35.74
CA ALA A 35 -14.94 -19.54 36.43
C ALA A 35 -16.10 -19.00 35.57
N GLY A 36 -16.22 -19.41 34.31
CA GLY A 36 -17.28 -18.94 33.40
C GLY A 36 -17.19 -17.46 33.06
N LEU A 37 -16.00 -16.87 33.16
CA LEU A 37 -15.74 -15.49 32.76
C LEU A 37 -15.43 -15.48 31.27
N ASP A 38 -16.25 -14.80 30.47
CA ASP A 38 -15.85 -14.37 29.13
C ASP A 38 -14.61 -13.48 29.28
N THR A 39 -13.53 -13.81 28.58
CA THR A 39 -12.23 -13.14 28.68
C THR A 39 -12.38 -11.62 28.57
N PRO A 40 -12.13 -10.83 29.65
CA PRO A 40 -12.42 -9.40 29.64
C PRO A 40 -11.20 -8.67 29.09
N LEU A 41 -10.93 -8.82 27.80
CA LEU A 41 -9.85 -8.09 27.12
C LEU A 41 -10.33 -7.37 25.87
N GLN A 42 -11.61 -7.00 25.82
CA GLN A 42 -12.09 -5.98 24.89
C GLN A 42 -11.93 -4.60 25.52
N GLY A 43 -10.80 -3.93 25.20
CA GLY A 43 -10.68 -2.47 25.31
C GLY A 43 -10.27 -1.89 26.67
N SER A 44 -9.77 -2.67 27.61
CA SER A 44 -9.17 -2.12 28.83
C SER A 44 -7.71 -1.71 28.61
N GLU A 45 -7.26 -0.71 29.37
CA GLU A 45 -5.87 -0.23 29.40
C GLU A 45 -4.86 -1.37 29.71
N ASP A 46 -5.34 -2.41 30.42
CA ASP A 46 -4.59 -3.62 30.76
C ASP A 46 -4.26 -4.50 29.54
N PHE A 47 -5.09 -4.51 28.49
CA PHE A 47 -4.81 -5.24 27.25
C PHE A 47 -3.62 -4.63 26.49
N PHE A 48 -3.63 -3.30 26.32
CA PHE A 48 -2.53 -2.59 25.67
C PHE A 48 -1.25 -2.66 26.51
N ARG A 49 -1.37 -2.66 27.83
CA ARG A 49 -0.23 -2.82 28.75
C ARG A 49 0.35 -4.24 28.69
N ALA A 50 -0.48 -5.28 28.58
CA ALA A 50 -0.03 -6.65 28.39
C ALA A 50 0.69 -6.85 27.04
N LEU A 51 0.14 -6.30 25.95
CA LEU A 51 0.80 -6.30 24.64
C LEU A 51 2.15 -5.56 24.67
N TRP A 52 2.21 -4.41 25.33
CA TRP A 52 3.45 -3.66 25.48
C TRP A 52 4.51 -4.42 26.31
N LEU A 53 4.12 -5.08 27.39
CA LEU A 53 5.01 -5.89 28.23
C LEU A 53 5.51 -7.15 27.50
N LEU A 54 4.65 -7.82 26.73
CA LEU A 54 5.00 -8.98 25.90
C LEU A 54 5.94 -8.61 24.75
N ASN A 55 5.84 -7.39 24.22
CA ASN A 55 6.75 -6.85 23.22
C ASN A 55 8.14 -6.48 23.81
N GLN A 56 8.20 -6.10 25.08
CA GLN A 56 9.43 -5.73 25.78
C GLN A 56 10.21 -6.94 26.34
N ALA A 57 9.56 -8.09 26.50
CA ALA A 57 10.19 -9.29 27.03
C ALA A 57 11.24 -9.85 26.04
N ARG A 58 12.53 -9.67 26.37
CA ARG A 58 13.63 -10.28 25.61
C ARG A 58 13.62 -11.79 25.83
N THR A 59 13.35 -12.56 24.78
CA THR A 59 13.56 -14.01 24.80
C THR A 59 15.02 -14.32 24.44
N GLY A 60 15.62 -15.29 25.15
CA GLY A 60 16.98 -15.75 24.87
C GLY A 60 17.11 -16.37 23.46
N PRO A 61 18.34 -16.60 22.97
CA PRO A 61 18.55 -17.17 21.65
C PRO A 61 17.87 -18.54 21.54
N GLY A 62 16.85 -18.62 20.69
CA GLY A 62 16.08 -19.85 20.42
C GLY A 62 14.70 -19.91 21.07
N ALA A 63 14.29 -18.94 21.89
CA ALA A 63 12.95 -18.89 22.46
C ALA A 63 11.98 -18.07 21.59
N THR A 64 10.84 -18.66 21.25
CA THR A 64 9.76 -18.01 20.50
C THR A 64 9.30 -16.76 21.25
N PRO A 65 9.22 -15.56 20.61
CA PRO A 65 8.79 -14.36 21.30
C PRO A 65 7.36 -14.54 21.82
N ALA A 66 7.07 -14.07 23.03
CA ALA A 66 5.79 -14.30 23.70
C ALA A 66 4.62 -13.58 22.99
N LEU A 67 4.91 -12.50 22.24
CA LEU A 67 3.92 -11.71 21.54
C LEU A 67 3.27 -12.43 20.33
N PRO A 68 4.00 -13.05 19.38
CA PRO A 68 3.42 -13.92 18.35
C PRO A 68 2.51 -15.01 18.90
N MET A 69 2.93 -15.69 19.98
CA MET A 69 2.15 -16.77 20.59
C MET A 69 0.88 -16.24 21.30
N PHE A 70 0.97 -15.06 21.94
CA PHE A 70 -0.21 -14.38 22.50
C PHE A 70 -1.19 -13.93 21.40
N LEU A 71 -0.67 -13.39 20.29
CA LEU A 71 -1.49 -13.00 19.15
C LEU A 71 -2.13 -14.22 18.47
N GLU A 72 -1.42 -15.35 18.38
CA GLU A 72 -1.98 -16.64 17.93
C GLU A 72 -3.12 -17.11 18.85
N LEU A 73 -2.92 -17.06 20.18
CA LEU A 73 -3.94 -17.42 21.17
C LEU A 73 -5.17 -16.50 21.10
N VAL A 74 -4.97 -15.18 20.99
CA VAL A 74 -6.06 -14.21 20.83
C VAL A 74 -6.77 -14.39 19.48
N ALA A 75 -6.02 -14.70 18.42
CA ALA A 75 -6.59 -14.99 17.12
C ALA A 75 -7.45 -16.27 17.17
N GLU A 76 -6.97 -17.34 17.81
CA GLU A 76 -7.75 -18.57 18.00
C GLU A 76 -9.02 -18.35 18.84
N ASP A 77 -8.94 -17.57 19.92
CA ASP A 77 -10.10 -17.23 20.78
C ASP A 77 -11.15 -16.39 20.02
N LEU A 78 -10.70 -15.57 19.06
CA LEU A 78 -11.56 -14.82 18.13
C LEU A 78 -12.00 -15.66 16.91
N GLY A 79 -11.65 -16.95 16.86
CA GLY A 79 -12.08 -17.89 15.82
C GLY A 79 -11.22 -17.89 14.55
N PHE A 80 -10.03 -17.28 14.57
CA PHE A 80 -9.06 -17.36 13.47
C PHE A 80 -8.17 -18.59 13.63
N ARG A 81 -7.94 -19.36 12.56
CA ARG A 81 -6.91 -20.42 12.54
C ARG A 81 -5.59 -19.83 12.05
N VAL A 82 -4.56 -19.84 12.91
CA VAL A 82 -3.20 -19.50 12.47
C VAL A 82 -2.50 -20.78 12.02
N GLY A 83 -2.35 -20.97 10.71
CA GLY A 83 -1.62 -22.11 10.15
C GLY A 83 -0.10 -21.89 10.19
N PRO A 84 0.73 -22.96 10.16
CA PRO A 84 2.16 -22.81 10.07
C PRO A 84 2.53 -22.33 8.66
N ARG A 85 2.91 -21.06 8.56
CA ARG A 85 3.47 -20.39 7.36
C ARG A 85 2.55 -20.37 6.14
N GLY A 86 1.78 -19.30 6.04
CA GLY A 86 1.07 -18.84 4.86
C GLY A 86 0.25 -17.62 5.25
N SER A 87 0.16 -16.61 4.38
CA SER A 87 -0.62 -15.39 4.59
C SER A 87 -1.98 -15.68 5.23
N PRO A 88 -2.54 -14.78 6.06
CA PRO A 88 -3.89 -14.96 6.58
C PRO A 88 -4.84 -15.22 5.39
N SER A 89 -5.23 -16.49 5.25
CA SER A 89 -6.31 -16.86 4.36
C SER A 89 -7.57 -16.34 5.03
N LEU A 90 -8.23 -15.37 4.38
CA LEU A 90 -9.48 -14.73 4.81
C LEU A 90 -10.69 -15.68 4.78
N ALA A 91 -10.48 -16.99 4.92
CA ALA A 91 -11.52 -17.98 4.88
C ALA A 91 -11.87 -18.43 6.31
N ALA A 92 -13.08 -18.02 6.71
CA ALA A 92 -13.86 -18.51 7.84
C ALA A 92 -13.39 -18.11 9.26
N ALA A 93 -13.69 -16.86 9.64
CA ALA A 93 -14.00 -16.51 11.03
C ALA A 93 -15.48 -16.05 11.11
N GLY A 94 -16.17 -16.45 12.19
CA GLY A 94 -17.62 -16.32 12.34
C GLY A 94 -18.14 -14.89 12.35
N SER A 95 -19.33 -14.70 11.76
CA SER A 95 -20.37 -13.65 11.86
C SER A 95 -20.06 -12.16 12.19
N GLY A 96 -18.89 -11.79 12.68
CA GLY A 96 -18.36 -10.43 12.60
C GLY A 96 -17.94 -10.15 11.16
N GLY A 97 -18.89 -9.74 10.32
CA GLY A 97 -18.64 -9.52 8.89
C GLY A 97 -17.41 -8.64 8.68
N MET A 98 -16.41 -9.17 7.96
CA MET A 98 -15.24 -8.40 7.56
C MET A 98 -15.69 -7.10 6.89
N PRO A 99 -14.99 -5.97 7.15
CA PRO A 99 -15.34 -4.72 6.51
C PRO A 99 -15.29 -4.90 4.98
N GLU A 100 -16.34 -4.48 4.32
CA GLU A 100 -16.43 -4.52 2.85
C GLU A 100 -15.38 -3.56 2.28
N LEU A 101 -14.42 -4.09 1.52
CA LEU A 101 -13.51 -3.24 0.76
C LEU A 101 -14.18 -2.83 -0.55
N ARG A 102 -14.28 -1.54 -0.79
CA ARG A 102 -14.67 -0.96 -2.06
C ARG A 102 -13.47 -0.35 -2.77
N VAL A 103 -13.42 -0.55 -4.08
CA VAL A 103 -12.40 0.03 -4.95
C VAL A 103 -13.10 0.94 -5.95
N VAL A 104 -12.76 2.22 -5.92
CA VAL A 104 -13.18 3.19 -6.94
C VAL A 104 -12.03 3.34 -7.91
N GLN A 105 -12.25 2.88 -9.14
CA GLN A 105 -11.27 2.95 -10.21
C GLN A 105 -11.64 4.06 -11.18
N LEU A 106 -10.75 5.04 -11.34
CA LEU A 106 -10.90 6.17 -12.24
C LEU A 106 -9.87 6.02 -13.37
N ARG A 107 -10.35 6.07 -14.61
CA ARG A 107 -9.52 6.01 -15.81
C ARG A 107 -9.43 7.39 -16.42
N LEU A 108 -8.21 7.88 -16.60
CA LEU A 108 -7.94 9.11 -17.31
C LEU A 108 -7.43 8.73 -18.69
N GLU A 109 -8.15 9.08 -19.75
CA GLU A 109 -7.78 8.71 -21.11
C GLU A 109 -7.46 9.96 -21.92
N GLU A 110 -6.38 9.92 -22.72
CA GLU A 110 -6.13 10.94 -23.73
C GLU A 110 -7.19 10.88 -24.82
N ASP A 111 -7.76 12.03 -25.16
CA ASP A 111 -8.74 12.16 -26.24
C ASP A 111 -8.05 12.49 -27.57
N GLY A 112 -8.33 11.66 -28.57
CA GLY A 112 -7.89 11.87 -29.94
C GLY A 112 -6.46 11.38 -30.23
N ALA A 113 -5.90 11.90 -31.32
CA ALA A 113 -4.53 11.58 -31.73
C ALA A 113 -3.50 12.31 -30.85
N PRO A 114 -2.24 11.82 -30.76
CA PRO A 114 -1.18 12.50 -30.03
C PRO A 114 -1.09 13.99 -30.41
N SER A 115 -1.27 14.84 -29.41
CA SER A 115 -1.35 16.30 -29.56
C SER A 115 -0.36 16.96 -28.59
N PRO A 116 0.26 18.11 -28.94
CA PRO A 116 1.06 18.88 -27.99
C PRO A 116 0.23 19.44 -26.83
N ALA A 117 -1.09 19.56 -27.00
CA ALA A 117 -2.05 19.91 -25.97
C ALA A 117 -3.10 18.79 -25.88
N PRO A 118 -2.75 17.65 -25.25
CA PRO A 118 -3.68 16.55 -25.09
C PRO A 118 -4.88 17.00 -24.25
N ARG A 119 -6.06 16.52 -24.61
CA ARG A 119 -7.27 16.63 -23.80
C ARG A 119 -7.53 15.29 -23.14
N TYR A 120 -8.23 15.29 -22.02
CA TYR A 120 -8.45 14.10 -21.22
C TYR A 120 -9.92 13.90 -20.92
N ARG A 121 -10.35 12.63 -20.89
CA ARG A 121 -11.65 12.22 -20.34
C ARG A 121 -11.44 11.44 -19.04
N ILE A 122 -12.38 11.56 -18.10
CA ILE A 122 -12.44 10.68 -16.93
C ILE A 122 -13.63 9.75 -17.09
N SER A 123 -13.40 8.46 -16.94
CA SER A 123 -14.44 7.46 -16.72
C SER A 123 -14.14 6.68 -15.44
N GLY A 124 -15.03 5.80 -15.00
CA GLY A 124 -14.66 4.91 -13.91
C GLY A 124 -15.68 3.84 -13.56
N ALA A 125 -15.36 3.11 -12.50
CA ALA A 125 -16.24 2.16 -11.88
C ALA A 125 -16.00 2.00 -10.38
N CYS A 126 -17.05 1.60 -9.67
CA CYS A 126 -16.95 1.20 -8.27
C CYS A 126 -17.13 -0.32 -8.18
N TYR A 127 -16.31 -0.94 -7.36
CA TYR A 127 -16.34 -2.36 -7.07
C TYR A 127 -16.43 -2.63 -5.58
N ALA A 128 -16.99 -3.78 -5.22
CA ALA A 128 -16.91 -4.35 -3.88
C ALA A 128 -16.17 -5.68 -3.92
N TYR A 129 -15.22 -5.85 -3.01
CA TYR A 129 -14.57 -7.13 -2.76
C TYR A 129 -15.40 -7.92 -1.75
N ARG A 130 -16.02 -9.00 -2.20
CA ARG A 130 -16.83 -9.90 -1.38
C ARG A 130 -16.48 -11.35 -1.71
N ASP A 131 -16.23 -12.16 -0.67
CA ASP A 131 -15.96 -13.59 -0.82
C ASP A 131 -14.78 -13.90 -1.76
N GLY A 132 -13.74 -13.07 -1.72
CA GLY A 132 -12.56 -13.22 -2.59
C GLY A 132 -12.75 -12.70 -4.02
N VAL A 133 -13.94 -12.18 -4.36
CA VAL A 133 -14.30 -11.76 -5.72
C VAL A 133 -14.60 -10.27 -5.78
N LEU A 134 -14.02 -9.59 -6.76
CA LEU A 134 -14.32 -8.19 -7.07
C LEU A 134 -15.60 -8.12 -7.91
N LYS A 135 -16.68 -7.58 -7.34
CA LYS A 135 -17.97 -7.39 -8.00
C LYS A 135 -18.19 -5.92 -8.33
N GLN A 136 -18.49 -5.62 -9.58
CA GLN A 136 -18.80 -4.25 -10.02
C GLN A 136 -20.17 -3.82 -9.47
N LEU A 137 -20.19 -2.65 -8.83
CA LEU A 137 -21.39 -2.04 -8.26
C LEU A 137 -21.98 -0.98 -9.18
N SER A 138 -21.13 -0.11 -9.74
CA SER A 138 -21.55 0.98 -10.60
C SER A 138 -20.47 1.37 -11.62
N THR A 139 -20.89 2.09 -12.65
CA THR A 139 -20.04 2.72 -13.66
C THR A 139 -20.33 4.20 -13.72
N ARG A 140 -19.35 4.96 -14.18
CA ARG A 140 -19.54 6.34 -14.61
C ARG A 140 -19.10 6.46 -16.07
N ASP A 141 -19.98 7.02 -16.89
CA ASP A 141 -19.68 7.29 -18.28
C ASP A 141 -18.54 8.31 -18.42
N PRO A 142 -17.77 8.26 -19.52
CA PRO A 142 -16.73 9.24 -19.78
C PRO A 142 -17.25 10.67 -19.75
N THR A 143 -16.50 11.57 -19.13
CA THR A 143 -16.76 13.01 -19.21
C THR A 143 -16.50 13.55 -20.62
N GLU A 144 -16.97 14.77 -20.86
CA GLU A 144 -16.44 15.57 -21.96
C GLU A 144 -14.92 15.76 -21.82
N PRO A 145 -14.18 15.90 -22.94
CA PRO A 145 -12.74 16.16 -22.90
C PRO A 145 -12.42 17.53 -22.30
N PHE A 146 -11.38 17.61 -21.48
CA PHE A 146 -10.89 18.86 -20.89
C PHE A 146 -9.35 18.90 -20.88
N ALA A 147 -8.75 20.07 -20.67
CA ALA A 147 -7.30 20.27 -20.72
C ALA A 147 -6.59 19.77 -19.44
N ARG A 148 -5.25 19.63 -19.50
CA ARG A 148 -4.44 19.12 -18.38
C ARG A 148 -4.55 19.97 -17.12
N ASP A 149 -4.57 21.29 -17.26
CA ASP A 149 -4.69 22.24 -16.15
C ASP A 149 -6.06 22.20 -15.48
N GLU A 150 -7.09 21.74 -16.18
CA GLU A 150 -8.45 21.53 -15.64
C GLU A 150 -8.59 20.21 -14.84
N LEU A 151 -7.59 19.31 -14.87
CA LEU A 151 -7.68 17.97 -14.27
C LEU A 151 -7.99 17.98 -12.78
N VAL A 152 -7.43 18.92 -12.02
CA VAL A 152 -7.63 18.97 -10.57
C VAL A 152 -9.08 19.32 -10.26
N ASP A 153 -9.62 20.36 -10.89
CA ASP A 153 -10.98 20.84 -10.62
C ASP A 153 -12.02 19.84 -11.15
N ARG A 154 -11.92 19.44 -12.42
CA ARG A 154 -12.84 18.49 -13.06
C ARG A 154 -12.76 17.11 -12.41
N GLY A 155 -11.56 16.66 -12.06
CA GLY A 155 -11.35 15.41 -11.34
C GLY A 155 -11.97 15.41 -9.95
N SER A 156 -11.77 16.50 -9.19
CA SER A 156 -12.36 16.70 -7.87
C SER A 156 -13.90 16.70 -7.91
N GLU A 157 -14.49 17.36 -8.92
CA GLU A 157 -15.94 17.35 -9.18
C GLU A 157 -16.44 15.92 -9.44
N VAL A 158 -15.79 15.19 -10.36
CA VAL A 158 -16.17 13.81 -10.70
C VAL A 158 -16.15 12.88 -9.49
N VAL A 159 -15.13 12.99 -8.64
CA VAL A 159 -15.04 12.16 -7.42
C VAL A 159 -16.09 12.59 -6.39
N SER A 160 -16.32 13.89 -6.23
CA SER A 160 -17.30 14.42 -5.27
C SER A 160 -18.75 14.06 -5.63
N GLU A 161 -19.07 14.03 -6.92
CA GLU A 161 -20.38 13.62 -7.43
C GLU A 161 -20.61 12.10 -7.38
N TRP A 162 -19.58 11.32 -7.11
CA TRP A 162 -19.69 9.87 -7.08
C TRP A 162 -20.45 9.43 -5.84
N GLY A 163 -21.75 9.13 -5.98
CA GLY A 163 -22.63 8.82 -4.84
C GLY A 163 -22.18 7.68 -3.91
N GLU A 164 -21.31 6.79 -4.37
CA GLU A 164 -20.66 5.74 -3.56
C GLU A 164 -19.57 6.26 -2.61
N VAL A 165 -19.08 7.48 -2.82
CA VAL A 165 -18.06 8.17 -2.00
C VAL A 165 -18.70 8.94 -0.83
N ALA A 166 -20.03 8.97 -0.76
CA ALA A 166 -20.80 9.46 0.38
C ALA A 166 -20.30 8.85 1.70
N PRO A 167 -20.42 9.55 2.86
CA PRO A 167 -19.72 9.23 4.10
C PRO A 167 -19.79 7.75 4.41
N THR A 168 -18.61 7.11 4.49
CA THR A 168 -18.45 5.67 4.61
C THR A 168 -19.40 5.12 5.65
N ARG A 169 -20.35 4.28 5.19
CA ARG A 169 -21.16 3.48 6.10
C ARG A 169 -20.21 2.72 7.02
N ARG A 170 -20.53 2.61 8.31
CA ARG A 170 -19.73 1.81 9.25
C ARG A 170 -19.48 0.42 8.65
N GLY A 171 -18.23 -0.01 8.64
CA GLY A 171 -17.83 -1.32 8.10
C GLY A 171 -17.53 -1.34 6.60
N VAL A 172 -17.40 -0.18 5.92
CA VAL A 172 -16.94 -0.11 4.53
C VAL A 172 -15.61 0.65 4.46
N THR A 173 -14.59 0.01 3.90
CA THR A 173 -13.29 0.63 3.59
C THR A 173 -13.27 0.98 2.10
N MET A 174 -12.76 2.15 1.73
CA MET A 174 -12.64 2.57 0.33
C MET A 174 -11.17 2.76 -0.08
N ARG A 175 -10.81 2.32 -1.28
CA ARG A 175 -9.53 2.62 -1.96
C ARG A 175 -9.82 3.26 -3.31
N PHE A 176 -9.04 4.27 -3.68
CA PHE A 176 -9.07 4.89 -5.00
C PHE A 176 -7.89 4.44 -5.85
N GLU A 177 -8.16 4.08 -7.09
CA GLU A 177 -7.17 3.67 -8.08
C GLU A 177 -7.29 4.56 -9.31
N PHE A 178 -6.21 5.24 -9.65
CA PHE A 178 -6.15 6.11 -10.83
C PHE A 178 -5.33 5.45 -11.93
N LEU A 179 -5.97 5.04 -13.02
CA LEU A 179 -5.28 4.56 -14.20
C LEU A 179 -4.92 5.77 -15.04
N LEU A 180 -3.62 6.07 -15.10
CA LEU A 180 -3.07 7.24 -15.74
C LEU A 180 -2.24 6.83 -16.97
N PRO A 181 -2.34 7.55 -18.10
CA PRO A 181 -1.45 7.38 -19.23
C PRO A 181 -0.05 7.91 -18.87
N TRP A 182 0.95 7.57 -19.68
CA TRP A 182 2.32 8.07 -19.49
C TRP A 182 2.40 9.59 -19.28
N SER A 183 1.60 10.36 -20.02
CA SER A 183 1.63 11.82 -19.95
C SER A 183 1.14 12.40 -18.62
N LEU A 184 0.51 11.59 -17.77
CA LEU A 184 -0.07 11.99 -16.49
C LEU A 184 0.48 11.21 -15.30
N LEU A 185 1.52 10.38 -15.46
CA LEU A 185 2.10 9.67 -14.30
C LEU A 185 2.71 10.61 -13.24
N ASP A 186 3.01 11.85 -13.61
CA ASP A 186 3.45 12.95 -12.72
C ASP A 186 2.28 13.70 -12.07
N HIS A 187 1.04 13.42 -12.49
CA HIS A 187 -0.15 14.02 -11.89
C HIS A 187 -0.39 13.49 -10.47
N ALA A 188 -1.01 14.33 -9.64
CA ALA A 188 -1.17 14.13 -8.21
C ALA A 188 -2.64 13.89 -7.80
N PRO A 189 -3.29 12.77 -8.21
CA PRO A 189 -4.71 12.57 -7.94
C PRO A 189 -5.05 12.38 -6.46
N ASP A 190 -4.10 11.93 -5.63
CA ASP A 190 -4.26 11.87 -4.18
C ASP A 190 -4.35 13.25 -3.52
N LEU A 191 -3.97 14.33 -4.21
CA LEU A 191 -4.13 15.70 -3.73
C LEU A 191 -5.46 16.35 -4.12
N TRP A 192 -6.33 15.65 -4.85
CA TRP A 192 -7.65 16.16 -5.22
C TRP A 192 -8.50 16.41 -3.98
N ARG A 193 -9.28 17.49 -4.00
CA ARG A 193 -10.15 17.87 -2.89
C ARG A 193 -11.55 17.32 -3.11
N VAL A 194 -12.05 16.56 -2.15
CA VAL A 194 -13.39 15.99 -2.18
C VAL A 194 -14.12 16.52 -0.96
N SER A 195 -15.07 17.43 -1.18
CA SER A 195 -15.67 18.21 -0.09
C SER A 195 -14.58 18.93 0.73
N GLU A 196 -14.52 18.72 2.04
CA GLU A 196 -13.63 19.44 2.97
C GLU A 196 -12.25 18.79 3.17
N TYR A 197 -11.91 17.72 2.43
CA TYR A 197 -10.66 16.98 2.64
C TYR A 197 -9.90 16.66 1.36
N VAL A 198 -8.60 16.41 1.52
CA VAL A 198 -7.72 15.90 0.46
C VAL A 198 -7.85 14.38 0.38
N LEU A 199 -8.03 13.85 -0.83
CA LEU A 199 -8.38 12.45 -1.06
C LEU A 199 -7.40 11.47 -0.38
N GLY A 200 -6.11 11.65 -0.59
CA GLY A 200 -5.04 10.79 -0.05
C GLY A 200 -4.87 10.85 1.46
N HIS A 201 -5.33 11.93 2.10
CA HIS A 201 -5.34 12.03 3.56
C HIS A 201 -6.47 11.16 4.15
N ARG A 202 -7.57 10.98 3.42
CA ARG A 202 -8.75 10.26 3.93
C ARG A 202 -8.82 8.81 3.49
N PHE A 203 -8.36 8.51 2.29
CA PHE A 203 -8.45 7.19 1.69
C PHE A 203 -7.09 6.73 1.14
N PRO A 204 -6.83 5.42 1.10
CA PRO A 204 -5.77 4.87 0.27
C PRO A 204 -5.98 5.26 -1.20
N VAL A 205 -4.96 5.89 -1.78
CA VAL A 205 -4.94 6.30 -3.19
C VAL A 205 -3.68 5.74 -3.83
N VAL A 206 -3.85 5.04 -4.96
CA VAL A 206 -2.74 4.52 -5.76
C VAL A 206 -2.87 4.92 -7.22
N ILE A 207 -1.72 5.07 -7.88
CA ILE A 207 -1.61 5.30 -9.33
C ILE A 207 -1.35 3.96 -10.02
N ARG A 208 -1.91 3.79 -11.22
CA ARG A 208 -1.71 2.62 -12.09
C ARG A 208 -1.36 3.10 -13.48
N SER A 209 -0.64 2.27 -14.24
CA SER A 209 -0.33 2.59 -15.63
C SER A 209 -1.48 2.15 -16.52
N LEU A 210 -2.18 3.12 -17.12
CA LEU A 210 -3.20 2.85 -18.14
C LEU A 210 -2.58 2.16 -19.36
N ASP A 211 -1.37 2.56 -19.76
CA ASP A 211 -0.65 1.94 -20.87
C ASP A 211 -0.38 0.46 -20.62
N ARG A 212 0.17 0.07 -19.46
CA ARG A 212 0.35 -1.35 -19.14
C ARG A 212 -0.98 -2.10 -19.10
N TYR A 213 -2.01 -1.46 -18.56
CA TYR A 213 -3.35 -2.03 -18.54
C TYR A 213 -3.85 -2.37 -19.96
N GLN A 214 -3.66 -1.46 -20.92
CA GLN A 214 -4.09 -1.60 -22.32
C GLN A 214 -3.17 -2.48 -23.19
N ASN A 215 -1.97 -2.85 -22.72
CA ASN A 215 -0.97 -3.56 -23.50
C ASN A 215 -0.71 -4.98 -22.97
N PRO A 216 -1.37 -6.03 -23.51
CA PRO A 216 -1.28 -7.40 -23.00
C PRO A 216 0.12 -7.99 -22.98
N TRP A 217 1.00 -7.57 -23.88
CA TRP A 217 2.38 -8.05 -23.95
C TRP A 217 3.22 -7.66 -22.72
N MET A 218 2.79 -6.64 -21.96
CA MET A 218 3.42 -6.27 -20.69
C MET A 218 2.93 -7.12 -19.50
N HIS A 219 1.91 -7.98 -19.69
CA HIS A 219 1.24 -8.64 -18.55
C HIS A 219 2.02 -9.82 -17.98
N GLU A 220 2.71 -10.59 -18.82
CA GLU A 220 3.53 -11.72 -18.36
C GLU A 220 4.67 -11.28 -17.42
N PRO A 221 5.60 -10.38 -17.81
CA PRO A 221 6.66 -9.94 -16.91
C PRO A 221 6.11 -9.21 -15.67
N TRP A 222 4.95 -8.58 -15.80
CA TRP A 222 4.24 -7.95 -14.68
C TRP A 222 3.74 -8.97 -13.66
N LEU A 223 3.08 -10.04 -14.11
CA LEU A 223 2.60 -11.12 -13.24
C LEU A 223 3.77 -11.84 -12.54
N GLU A 224 4.87 -12.07 -13.25
CA GLU A 224 6.08 -12.68 -12.68
C GLU A 224 6.64 -11.84 -11.53
N ARG A 225 6.83 -10.53 -11.74
CA ARG A 225 7.33 -9.64 -10.67
C ARG A 225 6.32 -9.43 -9.56
N TRP A 226 5.03 -9.45 -9.86
CA TRP A 226 3.98 -9.34 -8.84
C TRP A 226 4.03 -10.49 -7.82
N GLN A 227 4.35 -11.72 -8.27
CA GLN A 227 4.50 -12.85 -7.35
C GLN A 227 5.58 -12.59 -6.29
N HIS A 228 6.63 -11.82 -6.63
CA HIS A 228 7.65 -11.44 -5.66
C HIS A 228 7.18 -10.43 -4.61
N ILE A 229 6.13 -9.64 -4.88
CA ILE A 229 5.48 -8.81 -3.85
C ILE A 229 4.73 -9.69 -2.85
N THR A 230 3.95 -10.65 -3.35
CA THR A 230 3.04 -11.46 -2.53
C THR A 230 3.72 -12.64 -1.82
N CYS A 231 4.84 -13.13 -2.35
CA CYS A 231 5.55 -14.29 -1.80
C CYS A 231 6.73 -13.92 -0.90
N ALA A 232 7.18 -12.65 -0.88
CA ALA A 232 8.34 -12.21 -0.11
C ALA A 232 8.03 -12.06 1.39
N ALA A 233 7.60 -13.15 2.03
CA ALA A 233 7.73 -13.26 3.47
C ALA A 233 9.12 -13.81 3.78
N GLN A 234 10.08 -12.93 4.09
CA GLN A 234 11.43 -13.38 4.43
C GLN A 234 11.48 -13.83 5.89
N PRO A 235 11.79 -15.11 6.17
CA PRO A 235 12.12 -15.55 7.52
C PRO A 235 13.51 -15.00 7.86
N GLY A 236 13.57 -13.86 8.55
CA GLY A 236 14.87 -13.26 8.89
C GLY A 236 14.90 -11.79 9.32
N GLY A 237 13.77 -11.07 9.28
CA GLY A 237 13.68 -9.73 9.89
C GLY A 237 14.21 -8.56 9.06
N ALA A 238 14.48 -8.74 7.76
CA ALA A 238 14.70 -7.61 6.85
C ALA A 238 13.38 -6.85 6.63
N SER A 239 13.44 -5.52 6.60
CA SER A 239 12.27 -4.67 6.33
C SER A 239 11.87 -4.78 4.86
N ALA A 240 10.59 -4.65 4.51
CA ALA A 240 10.20 -4.53 3.11
C ALA A 240 10.80 -3.29 2.43
N ALA A 241 11.22 -2.27 3.21
CA ALA A 241 11.99 -1.15 2.69
C ALA A 241 13.35 -1.59 2.10
N ASP A 242 13.95 -2.67 2.61
CA ASP A 242 15.23 -3.19 2.12
C ASP A 242 15.11 -3.87 0.75
N ASP A 243 13.90 -4.32 0.39
CA ASP A 243 13.59 -4.93 -0.91
C ASP A 243 13.30 -3.88 -2.01
N ILE A 244 13.38 -2.58 -1.70
CA ILE A 244 13.23 -1.48 -2.66
C ILE A 244 14.56 -1.23 -3.39
N GLY A 245 14.54 -1.33 -4.72
CA GLY A 245 15.69 -0.96 -5.56
C GLY A 245 15.63 0.53 -5.95
N TRP A 246 16.74 1.25 -5.81
CA TRP A 246 16.74 2.70 -6.07
C TRP A 246 17.31 3.07 -7.43
N LEU A 247 16.58 3.89 -8.19
CA LEU A 247 17.02 4.50 -9.45
C LEU A 247 17.44 5.94 -9.22
N ALA A 248 18.61 6.33 -9.71
CA ALA A 248 19.11 7.71 -9.66
C ALA A 248 19.64 8.16 -11.03
N LEU A 249 19.42 9.42 -11.36
CA LEU A 249 20.03 10.02 -12.54
C LEU A 249 21.54 10.20 -12.33
N ALA A 250 22.32 9.87 -13.36
CA ALA A 250 23.78 9.94 -13.28
C ALA A 250 24.33 11.38 -13.23
N ASP A 251 23.52 12.39 -13.58
CA ASP A 251 23.88 13.82 -13.59
C ASP A 251 23.97 14.46 -12.19
N GLY A 252 23.65 13.70 -11.14
CA GLY A 252 23.96 14.08 -9.76
C GLY A 252 22.88 14.89 -9.04
N ARG A 253 21.65 14.93 -9.54
CA ARG A 253 20.52 15.66 -8.92
C ARG A 253 20.17 15.20 -7.51
N ALA A 254 20.41 13.94 -7.16
CA ALA A 254 20.39 13.44 -5.79
C ALA A 254 21.18 12.12 -5.67
N ALA A 255 21.72 11.85 -4.49
CA ALA A 255 22.24 10.52 -4.18
C ALA A 255 21.07 9.58 -3.86
N ALA A 256 21.12 8.34 -4.35
CA ALA A 256 20.20 7.31 -3.88
C ALA A 256 20.41 7.07 -2.36
N PRO A 257 19.36 6.68 -1.62
CA PRO A 257 19.45 6.34 -0.20
C PRO A 257 20.55 5.31 0.09
N GLY A 258 21.11 5.40 1.30
CA GLY A 258 22.34 4.73 1.75
C GLY A 258 22.48 3.28 1.27
N ALA A 259 23.48 3.04 0.42
CA ALA A 259 23.77 1.75 -0.21
C ALA A 259 24.06 0.58 0.78
N SER A 260 24.19 0.87 2.08
CA SER A 260 24.58 -0.09 3.10
C SER A 260 23.42 -0.93 3.68
N SER A 261 22.16 -0.52 3.51
CA SER A 261 20.99 -1.29 4.02
C SER A 261 20.11 -1.89 2.93
N CYS A 262 20.16 -1.37 1.70
CA CYS A 262 19.34 -1.87 0.60
C CYS A 262 19.87 -3.22 0.09
N ARG A 263 18.96 -4.18 -0.16
CA ARG A 263 19.29 -5.47 -0.76
C ARG A 263 19.86 -5.33 -2.17
N TRP A 264 19.39 -4.32 -2.90
CA TRP A 264 19.75 -4.07 -4.28
C TRP A 264 20.71 -2.89 -4.36
N PRO A 265 21.84 -3.01 -5.10
CA PRO A 265 22.72 -1.87 -5.31
C PRO A 265 21.96 -0.79 -6.11
N PRO A 266 21.98 0.49 -5.68
CA PRO A 266 21.29 1.54 -6.40
C PRO A 266 21.87 1.68 -7.82
N LEU A 267 20.99 1.85 -8.81
CA LEU A 267 21.39 2.08 -10.19
C LEU A 267 21.47 3.58 -10.45
N ARG A 268 22.67 4.07 -10.80
CA ARG A 268 22.84 5.37 -11.45
C ARG A 268 22.81 5.18 -12.96
N PHE A 269 21.83 5.76 -13.62
CA PHE A 269 21.63 5.57 -15.06
C PHE A 269 21.76 6.88 -15.85
N ARG A 270 22.20 6.75 -17.10
CA ARG A 270 22.23 7.80 -18.13
C ARG A 270 21.23 7.54 -19.23
N THR A 271 20.96 6.26 -19.51
CA THR A 271 20.05 5.84 -20.56
C THR A 271 19.05 4.82 -20.05
N ALA A 272 17.97 4.66 -20.79
CA ALA A 272 16.91 3.73 -20.46
C ALA A 272 17.35 2.27 -20.59
N GLU A 273 18.26 1.97 -21.51
CA GLU A 273 18.80 0.64 -21.75
C GLU A 273 19.61 0.13 -20.55
N GLU A 274 20.26 1.03 -19.82
CA GLU A 274 20.94 0.70 -18.55
C GLU A 274 19.93 0.22 -17.50
N VAL A 275 18.76 0.88 -17.41
CA VAL A 275 17.64 0.45 -16.55
C VAL A 275 17.13 -0.92 -16.98
N SER A 276 16.87 -1.13 -18.27
CA SER A 276 16.43 -2.43 -18.81
C SER A 276 17.46 -3.55 -18.57
N ALA A 277 18.75 -3.26 -18.73
CA ALA A 277 19.82 -4.21 -18.47
C ALA A 277 19.93 -4.57 -16.99
N TRP A 278 19.75 -3.60 -16.11
CA TRP A 278 19.76 -3.80 -14.67
C TRP A 278 18.54 -4.61 -14.20
N LEU A 279 17.33 -4.31 -14.68
CA LEU A 279 16.12 -5.05 -14.32
C LEU A 279 16.17 -6.52 -14.76
N ARG A 280 16.73 -6.80 -15.95
CA ARG A 280 16.96 -8.19 -16.41
C ARG A 280 17.94 -8.96 -15.53
N LYS A 281 18.92 -8.28 -14.92
CA LYS A 281 19.87 -8.89 -13.97
C LYS A 281 19.26 -9.12 -12.58
N HIS A 282 18.13 -8.48 -12.28
CA HIS A 282 17.44 -8.62 -10.99
C HIS A 282 15.96 -8.99 -11.19
N PRO A 283 15.64 -10.20 -11.67
CA PRO A 283 14.25 -10.64 -11.85
C PRO A 283 13.35 -10.51 -10.61
N PRO A 284 13.82 -10.76 -9.37
CA PRO A 284 12.96 -10.63 -8.18
C PRO A 284 12.64 -9.20 -7.75
N LEU A 285 13.27 -8.18 -8.36
CA LEU A 285 13.07 -6.79 -7.98
C LEU A 285 11.69 -6.29 -8.40
N ALA A 286 10.76 -6.17 -7.47
CA ALA A 286 9.36 -5.83 -7.76
C ALA A 286 8.95 -4.41 -7.32
N CYS A 287 9.80 -3.71 -6.56
CA CYS A 287 9.53 -2.34 -6.13
C CYS A 287 10.75 -1.46 -6.40
N LEU A 288 10.53 -0.29 -7.01
CA LEU A 288 11.57 0.71 -7.19
C LEU A 288 11.26 2.00 -6.43
N GLY A 289 12.30 2.59 -5.84
CA GLY A 289 12.31 3.98 -5.39
C GLY A 289 12.99 4.86 -6.43
N LEU A 290 12.42 6.01 -6.77
CA LEU A 290 13.05 7.01 -7.62
C LEU A 290 13.73 8.06 -6.74
N ALA A 291 15.04 8.23 -6.92
CA ALA A 291 15.83 9.29 -6.29
C ALA A 291 15.64 10.66 -6.96
N PHE A 292 14.55 10.84 -7.69
CA PHE A 292 14.19 12.05 -8.42
C PHE A 292 12.65 12.14 -8.49
N GLY A 293 12.14 13.36 -8.62
CA GLY A 293 10.73 13.55 -8.94
C GLY A 293 10.44 13.10 -10.36
N TYR A 294 9.40 12.28 -10.54
CA TYR A 294 8.96 11.91 -11.88
C TYR A 294 8.35 13.13 -12.58
N ASP A 295 8.90 13.46 -13.74
CA ASP A 295 8.41 14.50 -14.65
C ASP A 295 8.37 13.90 -16.06
N ASN A 296 7.20 13.89 -16.69
CA ASN A 296 7.05 13.36 -18.05
C ASN A 296 7.75 14.26 -19.10
N HIS A 297 8.11 15.49 -18.74
CA HIS A 297 8.87 16.40 -19.59
C HIS A 297 10.40 16.20 -19.51
N ASP A 298 10.90 15.45 -18.52
CA ASP A 298 12.29 15.00 -18.48
C ASP A 298 12.41 13.66 -19.22
N PRO A 299 13.00 13.61 -20.43
CA PRO A 299 13.00 12.40 -21.24
C PRO A 299 13.75 11.23 -20.60
N ALA A 300 14.79 11.51 -19.80
CA ALA A 300 15.57 10.48 -19.13
C ALA A 300 14.75 9.83 -18.01
N ALA A 301 14.11 10.64 -17.17
CA ALA A 301 13.20 10.18 -16.12
C ALA A 301 11.99 9.43 -16.70
N ALA A 302 11.33 10.02 -17.70
CA ALA A 302 10.16 9.47 -18.37
C ALA A 302 10.47 8.09 -18.97
N GLN A 303 11.57 7.97 -19.70
CA GLN A 303 11.94 6.72 -20.35
C GLN A 303 12.40 5.65 -19.35
N ALA A 304 13.08 6.03 -18.25
CA ALA A 304 13.46 5.09 -17.20
C ALA A 304 12.24 4.45 -16.52
N VAL A 305 11.22 5.26 -16.17
CA VAL A 305 9.95 4.75 -15.60
C VAL A 305 9.20 3.88 -16.59
N LYS A 306 9.14 4.29 -17.88
CA LYS A 306 8.56 3.44 -18.94
C LYS A 306 9.25 2.09 -19.02
N GLN A 307 10.59 2.05 -19.00
CA GLN A 307 11.33 0.78 -18.99
C GLN A 307 11.03 -0.05 -17.74
N ALA A 308 10.96 0.57 -16.56
CA ALA A 308 10.60 -0.17 -15.35
C ALA A 308 9.24 -0.88 -15.50
N ILE A 309 8.23 -0.16 -16.00
CA ILE A 309 6.88 -0.71 -16.15
C ILE A 309 6.82 -1.76 -17.26
N VAL A 310 7.49 -1.54 -18.39
CA VAL A 310 7.62 -2.50 -19.50
C VAL A 310 8.29 -3.79 -19.04
N HIS A 311 9.30 -3.71 -18.17
CA HIS A 311 9.97 -4.87 -17.57
C HIS A 311 9.18 -5.48 -16.41
N GLY A 312 7.93 -5.06 -16.23
CA GLY A 312 6.97 -5.68 -15.32
C GLY A 312 7.00 -5.16 -13.90
N VAL A 313 7.77 -4.11 -13.56
CA VAL A 313 7.84 -3.62 -12.17
C VAL A 313 6.47 -3.12 -11.71
N PRO A 314 5.82 -3.77 -10.73
CA PRO A 314 4.46 -3.41 -10.31
C PRO A 314 4.39 -2.21 -9.37
N ALA A 315 5.46 -1.89 -8.64
CA ALA A 315 5.46 -0.82 -7.65
C ALA A 315 6.59 0.19 -7.89
N LEU A 316 6.25 1.49 -7.90
CA LEU A 316 7.21 2.59 -7.94
C LEU A 316 6.84 3.61 -6.86
N LEU A 317 7.83 4.08 -6.10
CA LEU A 317 7.69 5.18 -5.14
C LEU A 317 8.62 6.33 -5.48
N TRP A 318 8.14 7.56 -5.29
CA TRP A 318 8.96 8.76 -5.45
C TRP A 318 8.41 9.93 -4.66
N ARG A 319 9.24 10.96 -4.51
CA ARG A 319 8.84 12.26 -4.00
C ARG A 319 8.51 13.19 -5.17
N ARG A 320 7.31 13.77 -5.17
CA ARG A 320 6.87 14.69 -6.23
C ARG A 320 7.60 16.02 -6.26
N ASP A 321 7.99 16.51 -5.08
CA ASP A 321 8.72 17.77 -4.90
C ASP A 321 10.20 17.68 -5.29
N GLY A 322 10.69 16.49 -5.65
CA GLY A 322 12.10 16.26 -5.98
C GLY A 322 13.05 16.42 -4.79
N GLY A 323 12.55 16.39 -3.56
CA GLY A 323 13.39 16.51 -2.37
C GLY A 323 14.25 15.25 -2.09
N ASP A 324 14.98 15.25 -0.98
CA ASP A 324 15.93 14.18 -0.65
C ASP A 324 15.23 12.80 -0.54
N PRO A 325 15.61 11.82 -1.37
CA PRO A 325 15.03 10.47 -1.30
C PRO A 325 15.33 9.74 0.02
N SER A 326 16.37 10.15 0.75
CA SER A 326 16.72 9.55 2.05
C SER A 326 15.66 9.85 3.12
N GLU A 327 14.98 10.98 3.03
CA GLU A 327 13.84 11.31 3.90
C GLU A 327 12.64 10.41 3.61
N LEU A 328 12.43 10.06 2.33
CA LEU A 328 11.38 9.11 1.93
C LEU A 328 11.71 7.70 2.43
N ASP A 329 12.94 7.23 2.21
CA ASP A 329 13.39 5.93 2.72
C ASP A 329 13.25 5.85 4.26
N SER A 330 13.66 6.90 4.97
CA SER A 330 13.51 6.98 6.43
C SER A 330 12.04 6.93 6.86
N SER A 331 11.16 7.66 6.16
CA SER A 331 9.71 7.66 6.45
C SER A 331 9.05 6.30 6.18
N LEU A 332 9.56 5.53 5.21
CA LEU A 332 9.07 4.18 4.94
C LEU A 332 9.57 3.17 5.98
N ARG A 333 10.68 3.43 6.64
CA ARG A 333 11.22 2.57 7.70
C ARG A 333 10.52 2.78 9.05
N ASP A 334 9.75 3.84 9.19
CA ASP A 334 8.97 4.14 10.39
C ASP A 334 7.56 4.69 10.02
N PRO A 335 6.54 3.83 9.87
CA PRO A 335 6.50 2.41 10.24
C PRO A 335 7.03 1.48 9.14
N SER A 336 8.04 0.67 9.47
CA SER A 336 8.63 -0.32 8.56
C SER A 336 7.57 -1.34 8.09
N PRO A 337 7.16 -1.34 6.81
CA PRO A 337 6.25 -2.36 6.32
C PRO A 337 6.92 -3.73 6.42
N SER A 338 6.20 -4.70 6.97
CA SER A 338 6.67 -6.09 7.04
C SER A 338 6.76 -6.74 5.66
N PHE A 339 5.93 -6.30 4.71
CA PHE A 339 5.84 -6.83 3.35
C PHE A 339 5.58 -5.71 2.34
N LEU A 340 6.06 -5.88 1.10
CA LEU A 340 5.84 -4.90 0.03
C LEU A 340 4.34 -4.72 -0.28
N GLU A 341 3.51 -5.77 -0.09
CA GLU A 341 2.05 -5.70 -0.23
C GLU A 341 1.37 -4.69 0.71
N HIS A 342 2.04 -4.28 1.78
CA HIS A 342 1.53 -3.28 2.72
C HIS A 342 1.82 -1.82 2.28
N LEU A 343 2.61 -1.60 1.22
CA LEU A 343 3.00 -0.26 0.76
C LEU A 343 1.80 0.69 0.55
N PRO A 344 0.67 0.29 -0.08
CA PRO A 344 -0.49 1.17 -0.21
C PRO A 344 -1.04 1.67 1.14
N VAL A 345 -1.04 0.80 2.16
CA VAL A 345 -1.50 1.14 3.51
C VAL A 345 -0.48 2.06 4.20
N THR A 346 0.81 1.74 4.11
CA THR A 346 1.89 2.57 4.68
C THR A 346 1.89 3.97 4.08
N VAL A 347 1.81 4.09 2.74
CA VAL A 347 1.77 5.40 2.07
C VAL A 347 0.51 6.19 2.45
N HIS A 348 -0.64 5.52 2.60
CA HIS A 348 -1.84 6.18 3.11
C HIS A 348 -1.66 6.70 4.54
N GLN A 349 -1.07 5.90 5.44
CA GLN A 349 -0.80 6.33 6.82
C GLN A 349 0.16 7.53 6.86
N LEU A 350 1.20 7.53 6.04
CA LEU A 350 2.12 8.67 5.91
C LEU A 350 1.36 9.93 5.49
N ARG A 351 0.57 9.87 4.41
CA ARG A 351 -0.23 11.00 3.91
C ARG A 351 -1.26 11.48 4.94
N ASN A 352 -1.94 10.56 5.64
CA ASN A 352 -2.89 10.90 6.69
C ASN A 352 -2.20 11.65 7.85
N ALA A 353 -1.05 11.17 8.31
CA ALA A 353 -0.27 11.82 9.37
C ALA A 353 0.30 13.19 8.95
N ALA A 354 0.34 13.46 7.64
CA ALA A 354 0.82 14.72 7.06
C ALA A 354 -0.28 15.78 6.85
N ALA A 355 -1.53 15.48 7.21
CA ALA A 355 -2.67 16.36 6.92
C ALA A 355 -2.45 17.81 7.40
N ASP A 356 -1.96 17.93 8.64
CA ASP A 356 -1.65 19.22 9.29
C ASP A 356 -0.15 19.57 9.27
N ALA A 357 0.66 18.77 8.56
CA ALA A 357 2.09 19.00 8.48
C ALA A 357 2.44 20.16 7.51
N PRO A 358 3.61 20.80 7.66
CA PRO A 358 4.09 21.84 6.74
C PRO A 358 4.13 21.38 5.29
N GLU A 359 4.03 22.32 4.35
CA GLU A 359 3.99 22.03 2.91
C GLU A 359 5.19 21.22 2.42
N HIS A 360 6.37 21.41 3.00
CA HIS A 360 7.61 20.71 2.62
C HIS A 360 7.78 19.33 3.29
N ASP A 361 6.82 18.87 4.08
CA ASP A 361 6.89 17.56 4.73
C ASP A 361 6.88 16.45 3.66
N VAL A 362 7.89 15.58 3.67
CA VAL A 362 8.07 14.48 2.72
C VAL A 362 6.81 13.62 2.58
N ARG A 363 6.06 13.43 3.66
CA ARG A 363 4.86 12.58 3.71
C ARG A 363 3.71 13.14 2.86
N ARG A 364 3.69 14.45 2.59
CA ARG A 364 2.72 15.10 1.66
C ARG A 364 3.07 14.84 0.19
N HIS A 365 4.33 14.55 -0.09
CA HIS A 365 4.88 14.46 -1.46
C HIS A 365 5.10 13.03 -1.94
N VAL A 366 4.82 12.03 -1.12
CA VAL A 366 4.97 10.62 -1.51
C VAL A 366 3.94 10.26 -2.58
N SER A 367 4.43 9.76 -3.71
CA SER A 367 3.65 9.11 -4.76
C SER A 367 3.91 7.61 -4.77
N LEU A 368 2.86 6.85 -5.08
CA LEU A 368 2.92 5.40 -5.21
C LEU A 368 2.19 4.99 -6.49
N LEU A 369 2.94 4.48 -7.46
CA LEU A 369 2.39 3.62 -8.49
C LEU A 369 2.31 2.20 -7.92
N TRP A 370 1.13 1.61 -7.95
CA TRP A 370 0.83 0.27 -7.44
C TRP A 370 -0.10 -0.44 -8.41
N ASP A 371 0.46 -1.31 -9.23
CA ASP A 371 -0.29 -2.01 -10.27
C ASP A 371 -0.51 -3.47 -9.89
N ASP A 372 -1.68 -3.72 -9.30
CA ASP A 372 -2.13 -5.06 -8.90
C ASP A 372 -2.85 -5.76 -10.07
N PRO A 373 -2.29 -6.84 -10.64
CA PRO A 373 -2.88 -7.52 -11.79
C PRO A 373 -4.20 -8.22 -11.49
N TYR A 374 -4.53 -8.45 -10.22
CA TYR A 374 -5.77 -9.09 -9.79
C TYR A 374 -6.90 -8.10 -9.50
N CYS A 375 -6.57 -6.82 -9.29
CA CYS A 375 -7.55 -5.75 -9.14
C CYS A 375 -8.04 -5.21 -10.50
N VAL A 376 -8.21 -6.11 -11.48
CA VAL A 376 -8.62 -5.78 -12.86
C VAL A 376 -9.87 -6.56 -13.21
N ALA A 377 -11.01 -5.90 -13.34
CA ALA A 377 -12.13 -6.51 -14.03
C ALA A 377 -11.92 -6.32 -15.54
N ARG A 378 -11.29 -7.32 -16.18
CA ARG A 378 -11.14 -7.38 -17.66
C ARG A 378 -12.47 -7.18 -18.41
N ALA A 379 -13.59 -7.50 -17.77
CA ALA A 379 -14.94 -7.29 -18.30
C ALA A 379 -15.31 -5.81 -18.53
N GLN A 380 -14.50 -4.85 -18.03
CA GLN A 380 -14.68 -3.42 -18.30
C GLN A 380 -14.16 -2.97 -19.65
N ASP A 381 -13.35 -3.79 -20.31
CA ASP A 381 -12.88 -3.51 -21.67
C ASP A 381 -13.96 -3.90 -22.69
N LYS A 382 -15.25 -3.70 -22.35
CA LYS A 382 -16.32 -3.69 -23.35
C LYS A 382 -15.87 -2.71 -24.42
N SER A 383 -15.78 -3.21 -25.64
CA SER A 383 -15.29 -2.50 -26.81
C SER A 383 -15.90 -1.10 -26.84
N PHE A 384 -15.10 -0.07 -26.55
CA PHE A 384 -15.55 1.30 -26.74
C PHE A 384 -15.88 1.47 -28.23
N PRO A 385 -17.07 2.00 -28.58
CA PRO A 385 -17.39 2.28 -29.98
C PRO A 385 -16.38 3.31 -30.50
N GLY A 386 -15.41 2.87 -31.30
CA GLY A 386 -14.32 3.72 -31.81
C GLY A 386 -12.90 3.17 -31.58
N MET A 387 -12.70 2.22 -30.66
CA MET A 387 -11.47 1.43 -30.65
C MET A 387 -11.57 0.39 -31.76
N SER A 388 -11.11 0.76 -32.96
CA SER A 388 -10.81 -0.21 -34.02
C SER A 388 -9.98 -1.30 -33.38
N SER A 389 -10.48 -2.54 -33.40
CA SER A 389 -9.76 -3.70 -32.87
C SER A 389 -8.34 -3.68 -33.41
N TYR A 390 -7.38 -3.29 -32.58
CA TYR A 390 -5.97 -3.34 -32.94
C TYR A 390 -5.66 -4.82 -33.17
N ARG A 391 -5.58 -5.21 -34.45
CA ARG A 391 -4.98 -6.48 -34.83
C ARG A 391 -3.48 -6.26 -34.77
N PRO A 392 -2.74 -6.98 -33.91
CA PRO A 392 -1.30 -6.96 -34.01
C PRO A 392 -0.88 -7.40 -35.43
N PRO A 393 0.18 -6.80 -36.00
CA PRO A 393 0.72 -7.27 -37.28
C PRO A 393 1.13 -8.74 -37.15
N GLU A 394 0.76 -9.53 -38.16
CA GLU A 394 1.07 -10.97 -38.27
C GLU A 394 2.57 -11.26 -38.37
#